data_AF-A0A2J6H4M2-F1
#
_entry.id   AF-A0A2J6H4M2-F1
#
_cell.length_a   1.000
_cell.length_b   1.000
_cell.length_c   1.000
_cell.angle_alpha   90.00
_cell.angle_beta   90.00
_cell.angle_gamma   90.00
#
_symmetry.space_group_name_H-M   'P 1'
#
loop_
_entity.id
_entity.type
_entity.pdbx_description
1 polymer ?
#
loop_
_entity_poly.entity_id
_entity_poly.type
_entity_poly.pdbx_seq_one_letter_code
_entity_poly.pdbx_strand_id
1 'polypeptide(L)'
;FLFTAPGPKMVWQFGEVGYDISIDVNGRTGEKPLHWEYNNDPQRHKLYATFSKLISMKINNPVFATSNITYSSSGSIKTASLTGADGTNVVVAGNFDVNSQAATIAFPSAGTWYDYMSGTTVNVTTPFATTYAPGEYHIYSSKALK
;
A
#
# COMPACT_ATOMS: atom_id res chain seq x y z
N PHE A 1 1.01 2.23 -0.86
CA PHE A 1 1.64 3.56 -0.80
C PHE A 1 0.79 4.62 -0.12
N LEU A 2 -0.43 4.94 -0.58
CA LEU A 2 -1.27 5.98 0.05
C LEU A 2 -1.48 5.75 1.57
N PHE A 3 -1.96 4.58 1.96
CA PHE A 3 -2.25 4.26 3.37
C PHE A 3 -1.02 3.93 4.22
N THR A 4 0.14 3.71 3.61
CA THR A 4 1.40 3.51 4.34
C THR A 4 2.10 4.84 4.62
N ALA A 5 1.76 5.92 3.91
CA ALA A 5 2.36 7.23 4.12
C ALA A 5 1.83 7.91 5.40
N PRO A 6 2.69 8.60 6.19
CA PRO A 6 2.28 9.36 7.38
C PRO A 6 1.27 10.47 7.09
N GLY A 7 0.53 10.85 8.14
CA GLY A 7 -0.48 11.92 8.08
C GLY A 7 -1.87 11.49 7.58
N PRO A 8 -2.84 12.42 7.56
CA PRO A 8 -4.21 12.16 7.13
C PRO A 8 -4.28 11.73 5.67
N LYS A 9 -5.31 10.96 5.32
CA LYS A 9 -5.55 10.45 3.97
C LYS A 9 -7.00 10.72 3.60
N MET A 10 -7.19 11.26 2.41
CA MET A 10 -8.51 11.54 1.84
C MET A 10 -8.74 10.53 0.72
N VAL A 11 -9.90 9.88 0.75
CA VAL A 11 -10.41 9.04 -0.33
C VAL A 11 -11.58 9.78 -0.93
N TRP A 12 -11.56 9.96 -2.24
CA TRP A 12 -12.67 10.58 -2.95
C TRP A 12 -13.85 9.61 -3.00
N GLN A 13 -15.08 10.13 -3.01
CA GLN A 13 -16.31 9.33 -2.92
C GLN A 13 -16.30 8.12 -3.88
N PHE A 14 -16.63 6.91 -3.40
CA PHE A 14 -16.58 5.67 -4.18
C PHE A 14 -15.19 5.27 -4.74
N GLY A 15 -14.11 5.98 -4.40
CA GLY A 15 -12.76 5.63 -4.82
C GLY A 15 -12.34 4.24 -4.34
N GLU A 16 -12.82 3.82 -3.17
CA GLU A 16 -12.62 2.50 -2.58
C GLU A 16 -13.32 1.36 -3.33
N VAL A 17 -14.28 1.67 -4.21
CA VAL A 17 -14.94 0.70 -5.11
C VAL A 17 -14.62 0.96 -6.59
N GLY A 18 -13.59 1.76 -6.86
CA GLY A 18 -13.06 1.97 -8.22
C GLY A 18 -13.92 2.88 -9.09
N TYR A 19 -14.44 3.97 -8.53
CA TYR A 19 -15.26 4.93 -9.27
C TYR A 19 -14.59 5.39 -10.58
N ASP A 20 -15.32 5.25 -11.68
CA ASP A 20 -14.85 5.38 -13.06
C ASP A 20 -15.54 6.50 -13.83
N ILE A 21 -16.54 7.16 -13.24
CA ILE A 21 -17.20 8.30 -13.88
C ILE A 21 -16.25 9.48 -13.93
N SER A 22 -16.13 10.07 -15.12
CA SER A 22 -15.28 11.23 -15.35
C SER A 22 -15.64 12.40 -14.41
N ILE A 23 -14.60 13.12 -13.98
CA ILE A 23 -14.72 14.35 -13.20
C ILE A 23 -15.56 15.43 -13.91
N ASP A 24 -15.67 15.35 -15.24
CA ASP A 24 -16.39 16.35 -16.05
C ASP A 24 -17.90 16.11 -16.12
N VAL A 25 -18.39 14.93 -15.71
CA VAL A 25 -19.84 14.67 -15.60
C VAL A 25 -20.45 15.59 -14.55
N ASN A 26 -21.46 16.36 -14.95
CA ASN A 26 -22.07 17.44 -14.16
C ASN A 26 -21.09 18.55 -13.73
N GLY A 27 -19.94 18.68 -14.39
CA GLY A 27 -18.90 19.66 -14.06
C GLY A 27 -18.06 19.28 -12.82
N ARG A 28 -16.87 19.87 -12.70
CA ARG A 28 -15.87 19.47 -11.68
C ARG A 28 -16.32 19.61 -10.23
N THR A 29 -17.27 20.51 -9.97
CA THR A 29 -17.83 20.78 -8.63
C THR A 29 -19.29 20.34 -8.49
N GLY A 30 -19.90 19.81 -9.55
CA GLY A 30 -21.29 19.37 -9.51
C GLY A 30 -21.42 17.96 -8.92
N GLU A 31 -22.64 17.66 -8.48
CA GLU A 31 -23.00 16.37 -7.89
C GLU A 31 -22.73 15.22 -8.86
N LYS A 32 -22.09 14.17 -8.34
CA LYS A 32 -21.69 13.00 -9.11
C LYS A 32 -22.72 11.87 -8.92
N PRO A 33 -23.04 11.10 -9.96
CA PRO A 33 -23.97 9.98 -9.84
C PRO A 33 -23.56 9.00 -8.74
N LEU A 34 -24.54 8.54 -7.95
CA LEU A 34 -24.30 7.48 -6.98
C LEU A 34 -24.36 6.11 -7.68
N HIS A 35 -23.36 5.27 -7.43
CA HIS A 35 -23.26 3.93 -8.03
C HIS A 35 -23.29 2.84 -6.95
N TRP A 36 -24.44 2.69 -6.28
CA TRP A 36 -24.62 1.69 -5.22
C TRP A 36 -24.51 0.25 -5.72
N GLU A 37 -24.83 0.01 -6.98
CA GLU A 37 -24.71 -1.27 -7.65
C GLU A 37 -23.26 -1.78 -7.72
N TYR A 38 -22.25 -0.91 -7.57
CA TYR A 38 -20.84 -1.30 -7.52
C TYR A 38 -20.55 -2.26 -6.37
N ASN A 39 -21.35 -2.23 -5.31
CA ASN A 39 -21.21 -3.16 -4.20
C ASN A 39 -21.52 -4.62 -4.60
N ASN A 40 -22.24 -4.84 -5.70
CA ASN A 40 -22.57 -6.18 -6.19
C ASN A 40 -21.49 -6.76 -7.12
N ASP A 41 -20.51 -5.95 -7.54
CA ASP A 41 -19.39 -6.42 -8.35
C ASP A 41 -18.30 -7.02 -7.43
N PRO A 42 -17.96 -8.32 -7.59
CA PRO A 42 -16.98 -8.97 -6.72
C PRO A 42 -15.57 -8.35 -6.78
N GLN A 43 -15.15 -7.81 -7.92
CA GLN A 43 -13.83 -7.19 -8.07
C GLN A 43 -13.79 -5.83 -7.37
N ARG A 44 -14.84 -5.03 -7.49
CA ARG A 44 -14.97 -3.76 -6.76
C ARG A 44 -15.08 -3.99 -5.26
N HIS A 45 -15.81 -5.02 -4.82
CA HIS A 45 -15.87 -5.39 -3.42
C HIS A 45 -14.50 -5.88 -2.88
N LYS A 46 -13.70 -6.57 -3.70
CA LYS A 46 -12.32 -6.92 -3.34
C LYS A 46 -11.44 -5.67 -3.14
N LEU A 47 -11.62 -4.64 -3.97
CA LEU A 47 -10.93 -3.36 -3.81
C LEU A 47 -11.34 -2.68 -2.49
N TYR A 48 -12.63 -2.65 -2.19
CA TYR A 48 -13.16 -2.14 -0.93
C TYR A 48 -12.56 -2.86 0.28
N ALA A 49 -12.55 -4.19 0.26
CA ALA A 49 -11.94 -5.00 1.31
C ALA A 49 -10.44 -4.71 1.48
N THR A 50 -9.73 -4.46 0.38
CA THR A 50 -8.32 -4.08 0.40
C THR A 50 -8.11 -2.70 1.03
N PHE A 51 -8.94 -1.71 0.67
CA PHE A 51 -8.94 -0.39 1.30
C PHE A 51 -9.19 -0.50 2.80
N SER A 52 -10.24 -1.22 3.21
CA SER A 52 -10.58 -1.46 4.61
C SER A 52 -9.42 -2.10 5.37
N LYS A 53 -8.81 -3.17 4.82
CA LYS A 53 -7.64 -3.85 5.41
C LYS A 53 -6.45 -2.89 5.60
N LEU A 54 -6.17 -2.03 4.62
CA LEU A 54 -5.05 -1.08 4.67
C LEU A 54 -5.32 0.11 5.61
N ILE A 55 -6.58 0.55 5.72
CA ILE A 55 -6.98 1.59 6.66
C ILE A 55 -6.87 1.05 8.08
N SER A 56 -7.38 -0.16 8.36
CA SER A 56 -7.23 -0.82 9.66
C SER A 56 -5.76 -0.97 10.06
N MET A 57 -4.91 -1.38 9.12
CA MET A 57 -3.45 -1.41 9.32
C MET A 57 -2.89 -0.04 9.71
N LYS A 58 -3.27 1.02 9.00
CA LYS A 58 -2.77 2.37 9.28
C LYS A 58 -3.18 2.84 10.67
N ILE A 59 -4.45 2.66 11.06
CA ILE A 59 -4.98 3.19 12.33
C ILE A 59 -4.47 2.41 13.55
N ASN A 60 -4.21 1.11 13.39
CA ASN A 60 -3.87 0.24 14.52
C ASN A 60 -2.36 0.11 14.78
N ASN A 61 -1.50 0.68 13.92
CA ASN A 61 -0.06 0.54 14.01
C ASN A 61 0.63 1.92 14.01
N PRO A 62 1.19 2.39 15.15
CA PRO A 62 1.78 3.73 15.30
C PRO A 62 2.92 4.07 14.32
N VAL A 63 3.60 3.06 13.77
CA VAL A 63 4.67 3.24 12.75
C VAL A 63 4.19 4.06 11.55
N PHE A 64 2.90 3.99 11.18
CA PHE A 64 2.33 4.76 10.06
C PHE A 64 2.02 6.23 10.40
N ALA A 65 2.37 6.69 11.60
CA ALA A 65 2.35 8.10 12.01
C ALA A 65 3.77 8.67 12.23
N THR A 66 4.82 7.89 11.96
CA THR A 66 6.21 8.33 12.15
C THR A 66 6.61 9.48 11.22
N SER A 67 7.54 10.31 11.66
CA SER A 67 8.27 11.26 10.80
C SER A 67 9.54 10.66 10.22
N ASN A 68 10.03 9.53 10.74
CA ASN A 68 11.22 8.85 10.24
C ASN A 68 10.85 7.94 9.06
N ILE A 69 10.89 8.53 7.87
CA ILE A 69 10.50 7.88 6.63
C ILE A 69 11.45 8.24 5.49
N THR A 70 11.80 7.23 4.68
CA THR A 70 12.56 7.39 3.44
C THR A 70 11.76 6.83 2.28
N TYR A 71 11.77 7.52 1.13
CA TYR A 71 11.09 7.08 -0.08
C TYR A 71 12.07 6.98 -1.24
N SER A 72 11.92 5.94 -2.06
CA SER A 72 12.49 5.87 -3.40
C SER A 72 11.35 5.85 -4.41
N SER A 73 11.21 6.94 -5.17
CA SER A 73 10.15 7.11 -6.16
C SER A 73 10.66 7.01 -7.60
N SER A 74 11.97 6.82 -7.81
CA SER A 74 12.60 6.68 -9.11
C SER A 74 12.39 5.28 -9.71
N GLY A 75 12.19 5.21 -11.02
CA GLY A 75 12.02 3.96 -11.74
C GLY A 75 10.69 3.25 -11.48
N SER A 76 10.63 2.00 -11.96
CA SER A 76 9.44 1.14 -11.93
C SER A 76 9.17 0.53 -10.56
N ILE A 77 10.22 0.15 -9.82
CA ILE A 77 10.10 -0.30 -8.44
C ILE A 77 10.16 0.90 -7.52
N LYS A 78 9.09 1.15 -6.78
CA LYS A 78 9.05 2.19 -5.76
C LYS A 78 9.14 1.55 -4.39
N THR A 79 9.79 2.23 -3.45
CA THR A 79 9.91 1.77 -2.06
C THR A 79 9.67 2.87 -1.06
N ALA A 80 9.26 2.48 0.15
CA ALA A 80 9.19 3.35 1.31
C ALA A 80 9.66 2.57 2.54
N SER A 81 10.48 3.19 3.38
CA SER A 81 10.94 2.61 4.65
C SER A 81 10.52 3.52 5.79
N LEU A 82 9.83 2.96 6.78
CA LEU A 82 9.33 3.67 7.96
C LEU A 82 9.95 3.06 9.22
N THR A 83 10.37 3.92 10.15
CA THR A 83 10.86 3.50 11.47
C THR A 83 9.97 4.10 12.55
N GLY A 84 9.31 3.26 13.33
CA GLY A 84 8.50 3.65 14.48
C GLY A 84 9.36 3.97 15.70
N ALA A 85 8.85 4.82 16.59
CA ALA A 85 9.53 5.15 17.85
C ALA A 85 9.68 3.93 18.79
N ASP A 86 8.86 2.90 18.60
CA ASP A 86 8.90 1.61 19.31
C ASP A 86 9.86 0.58 18.67
N GLY A 87 10.69 1.03 17.73
CA GLY A 87 11.64 0.21 16.97
C GLY A 87 11.01 -0.67 15.89
N THR A 88 9.71 -0.54 15.62
CA THR A 88 9.07 -1.29 14.53
C THR A 88 9.48 -0.70 13.19
N ASN A 89 10.00 -1.55 12.30
CA ASN A 89 10.38 -1.15 10.94
C ASN A 89 9.37 -1.69 9.94
N VAL A 90 9.03 -0.87 8.94
CA VAL A 90 8.17 -1.25 7.81
C VAL A 90 8.88 -0.91 6.51
N VAL A 91 8.90 -1.85 5.57
CA VAL A 91 9.39 -1.67 4.21
C VAL A 91 8.25 -1.98 3.24
N VAL A 92 7.87 -0.97 2.46
CA VAL A 92 6.87 -1.07 1.40
C VAL A 92 7.62 -1.11 0.08
N ALA A 93 7.27 -2.06 -0.78
CA ALA A 93 7.82 -2.16 -2.12
C ALA A 93 6.71 -2.50 -3.11
N GLY A 94 6.77 -1.94 -4.31
CA GLY A 94 5.81 -2.30 -5.36
C GLY A 94 6.30 -1.95 -6.76
N ASN A 95 5.84 -2.74 -7.72
CA ASN A 95 6.10 -2.55 -9.14
C ASN A 95 4.99 -1.74 -9.79
N PHE A 96 5.35 -0.58 -10.31
CA PHE A 96 4.45 0.35 -11.00
C PHE A 96 4.51 0.21 -12.53
N ASP A 97 5.27 -0.74 -13.04
CA ASP A 97 5.30 -1.10 -14.45
C ASP A 97 4.16 -2.07 -14.80
N VAL A 98 3.88 -2.18 -16.10
CA VAL A 98 3.02 -3.21 -16.68
C VAL A 98 3.78 -4.50 -17.00
N ASN A 99 5.11 -4.51 -16.81
CA ASN A 99 5.99 -5.66 -16.98
C ASN A 99 6.60 -6.11 -15.65
N SER A 100 7.05 -7.36 -15.58
CA SER A 100 7.81 -7.86 -14.42
C SER A 100 9.14 -7.12 -14.28
N GLN A 101 9.53 -6.79 -13.06
CA GLN A 101 10.74 -6.01 -12.77
C GLN A 101 11.60 -6.71 -11.71
N ALA A 102 12.90 -6.80 -11.96
CA ALA A 102 13.86 -7.22 -10.94
C ALA A 102 14.07 -6.07 -9.94
N ALA A 103 14.13 -6.40 -8.66
CA ALA A 103 14.21 -5.44 -7.58
C ALA A 103 15.28 -5.86 -6.57
N THR A 104 16.06 -4.88 -6.10
CA THR A 104 16.92 -5.03 -4.92
C THR A 104 16.41 -4.08 -3.85
N ILE A 105 15.78 -4.63 -2.82
CA ILE A 105 15.14 -3.89 -1.74
C ILE A 105 16.09 -3.82 -0.54
N ALA A 106 16.31 -2.61 -0.03
CA ALA A 106 17.09 -2.39 1.17
C ALA A 106 16.22 -2.57 2.42
N PHE A 107 16.63 -3.50 3.28
CA PHE A 107 16.06 -3.69 4.61
C PHE A 107 17.06 -3.23 5.68
N PRO A 108 16.59 -2.71 6.83
CA PRO A 108 17.47 -2.28 7.91
C PRO A 108 18.19 -3.44 8.61
N SER A 109 17.66 -4.66 8.51
CA SER A 109 18.26 -5.87 9.07
C SER A 109 17.81 -7.13 8.32
N ALA A 110 18.68 -8.13 8.28
CA ALA A 110 18.33 -9.47 7.83
C ALA A 110 17.46 -10.20 8.88
N GLY A 111 16.85 -11.32 8.49
CA GLY A 111 16.05 -12.19 9.36
C GLY A 111 14.59 -12.33 8.93
N THR A 112 13.73 -12.77 9.84
CA THR A 112 12.30 -12.99 9.55
C THR A 112 11.52 -11.68 9.58
N TRP A 113 10.82 -11.41 8.48
CA TRP A 113 9.87 -10.30 8.32
C TRP A 113 8.48 -10.83 8.01
N TYR A 114 7.45 -10.05 8.32
CA TYR A 114 6.04 -10.38 8.09
C TYR A 114 5.53 -9.56 6.91
N ASP A 115 4.96 -10.22 5.90
CA ASP A 115 4.23 -9.54 4.83
C ASP A 115 2.76 -9.43 5.20
N TYR A 116 2.32 -8.21 5.48
CA TYR A 116 0.95 -7.93 5.90
C TYR A 116 -0.10 -8.26 4.83
N MET A 117 0.27 -8.14 3.56
CA MET A 117 -0.70 -8.36 2.47
C MET A 117 -1.04 -9.84 2.33
N SER A 118 -0.03 -10.70 2.28
CA SER A 118 -0.19 -12.16 2.20
C SER A 118 -0.50 -12.82 3.56
N GLY A 119 -0.15 -12.19 4.67
CA GLY A 119 -0.26 -12.79 6.00
C GLY A 119 0.82 -13.84 6.29
N THR A 120 1.88 -13.88 5.47
CA THR A 120 2.96 -14.86 5.57
C THR A 120 4.25 -14.21 6.06
N THR A 121 5.27 -15.03 6.33
CA THR A 121 6.62 -14.55 6.69
C THR A 121 7.59 -14.75 5.54
N VAL A 122 8.57 -13.86 5.43
CA VAL A 122 9.70 -13.95 4.50
C VAL A 122 11.02 -13.87 5.27
N ASN A 123 12.00 -14.66 4.85
CA ASN A 123 13.36 -14.55 5.39
C ASN A 123 14.20 -13.64 4.49
N VAL A 124 14.58 -12.49 5.03
CA VAL A 124 15.23 -11.38 4.31
C VAL A 124 16.74 -11.43 4.50
N THR A 125 17.47 -11.18 3.42
CA THR A 125 18.91 -10.88 3.41
C THR A 125 19.14 -9.39 3.19
N THR A 126 20.35 -8.90 3.46
CA THR A 126 20.72 -7.49 3.22
C THR A 126 21.90 -7.40 2.25
N PRO A 127 21.69 -7.06 0.96
CA PRO A 127 20.41 -6.66 0.34
C PRO A 127 19.48 -7.84 -0.01
N PHE A 128 18.19 -7.55 -0.21
CA PHE A 128 17.17 -8.54 -0.60
C PHE A 128 16.83 -8.39 -2.09
N ALA A 129 17.17 -9.40 -2.89
CA ALA A 129 16.88 -9.42 -4.32
C ALA A 129 15.66 -10.30 -4.61
N THR A 130 14.72 -9.80 -5.42
CA THR A 130 13.54 -10.56 -5.86
C THR A 130 12.99 -9.97 -7.18
N THR A 131 11.98 -10.62 -7.76
CA THR A 131 11.25 -10.13 -8.94
C THR A 131 9.81 -9.86 -8.56
N TYR A 132 9.29 -8.71 -8.98
CA TYR A 132 7.90 -8.31 -8.79
C TYR A 132 7.16 -8.41 -10.12
N ALA A 133 6.01 -9.08 -10.14
CA ALA A 133 5.07 -9.08 -11.25
C ALA A 133 4.45 -7.67 -11.46
N PRO A 134 3.78 -7.42 -12.61
CA PRO A 134 3.09 -6.16 -12.86
C PRO A 134 2.09 -5.83 -11.74
N GLY A 135 2.19 -4.64 -11.15
CA GLY A 135 1.31 -4.20 -10.07
C GLY A 135 1.49 -4.93 -8.73
N GLU A 136 2.45 -5.86 -8.60
CA GLU A 136 2.72 -6.56 -7.34
C GLU A 136 3.29 -5.61 -6.30
N TYR A 137 2.87 -5.77 -5.05
CA TYR A 137 3.34 -4.98 -3.93
C TYR A 137 3.29 -5.77 -2.63
N HIS A 138 4.17 -5.41 -1.70
CA HIS A 138 4.25 -5.99 -0.38
C HIS A 138 4.42 -4.90 0.69
N ILE A 139 3.98 -5.22 1.90
CA ILE A 139 4.17 -4.41 3.09
C ILE A 139 4.85 -5.30 4.12
N TYR A 140 6.17 -5.26 4.12
CA TYR A 140 7.00 -6.02 5.04
C TYR A 140 7.13 -5.27 6.36
N SER A 141 7.11 -6.00 7.46
CA SER A 141 7.21 -5.45 8.81
C SER A 141 8.08 -6.33 9.70
N SER A 142 8.84 -5.72 10.61
CA SER A 142 9.70 -6.43 11.56
C SER A 142 8.91 -7.04 12.73
N LYS A 143 7.62 -6.70 12.86
CA LYS A 143 6.66 -7.24 13.82
C LYS A 143 5.32 -7.44 13.10
N ALA A 144 4.52 -8.41 13.53
CA ALA A 144 3.18 -8.61 12.98
C ALA A 144 2.31 -7.36 13.19
N LEU A 145 1.87 -6.76 12.08
CA LEU A 145 0.96 -5.61 12.08
C LEU A 145 -0.48 -6.07 12.35
N LYS A 146 -1.24 -5.21 13.01
CA LYS A 146 -2.66 -5.41 13.35
C LYS A 146 -3.60 -4.84 12.29
#